data_AF-A0A920IMG3-F1
#
_entry.id   AF-A0A920IMG3-F1
#
_cell.length_a   1.000
_cell.length_b   1.000
_cell.length_c   1.000
_cell.angle_alpha   90.00
_cell.angle_beta   90.00
_cell.angle_gamma   90.00
#
_symmetry.space_group_name_H-M   'P 1'
#
loop_
_entity.id
_entity.type
_entity.pdbx_description
1 polymer ?
#
loop_
_entity_poly.entity_id
_entity_poly.type
_entity_poly.pdbx_seq_one_letter_code
_entity_poly.pdbx_strand_id
1 'polypeptide(L)'
;MNLEEYIKNETKSLNLKFLSEETRNFIPEISGNFIEDKKLFSNFWNKVKLEKVSLKKEKKITKINIKEINTFCNITKKIFLNKYSALIYRKITNDLKIFIRVEELCSKASTLVDNLLPSFEDLEKENKLFLKDKEGLEIQQGIFLSALLKNEVEGLHLCKSMLLPTKMAKDRLEEFEKNGKVYFDGASVESFEDYDLVTLKNSEFLNAEDNRTLLPLEAAIDIAIYSKKNNICVLRGDKVTHPKYKNKNIFGAGINLTHLYEGKIPFLWYITRDMGAVNKVLRGHSDINFDLEDSLFPHKNKIWFASLETFAIGGGCQYLLVMDHIIADINSYMTLPARKEGIIPGAANLRLWRFIGNRAARQAIQHGLKIQSNSVNGKNICDELIDINDMDKVIDQRVKEFKNSGVVGAAFNKRALTLGEESINQFREYMSIYCHDQAYCHFSKDLINNLEKYWHKAVKKLKCYLGFNIIIMKLYIRIEYKSSCLIFIKKK
;
A
#
# COMPACT_ATOMS: atom_id res chain seq x y z
N MET A 1 4.09 -11.50 32.02
CA MET A 1 2.91 -10.62 31.89
C MET A 1 1.71 -11.45 32.24
N ASN A 2 0.92 -11.08 33.24
CA ASN A 2 -0.32 -11.78 33.53
C ASN A 2 -1.31 -11.47 32.39
N LEU A 3 -1.55 -12.47 31.54
CA LEU A 3 -2.39 -12.32 30.35
C LEU A 3 -3.83 -11.94 30.75
N GLU A 4 -4.33 -12.51 31.84
CA GLU A 4 -5.65 -12.24 32.41
C GLU A 4 -5.79 -10.77 32.83
N GLU A 5 -4.78 -10.20 33.49
CA GLU A 5 -4.74 -8.80 33.88
C GLU A 5 -4.69 -7.86 32.67
N TYR A 6 -3.90 -8.22 31.65
CA TYR A 6 -3.85 -7.49 30.38
C TYR A 6 -5.24 -7.45 29.70
N ILE A 7 -5.91 -8.59 29.58
CA ILE A 7 -7.25 -8.67 28.96
C ILE A 7 -8.24 -7.84 29.75
N LYS A 8 -8.31 -8.02 31.08
CA LYS A 8 -9.22 -7.26 31.94
C LYS A 8 -9.03 -5.76 31.75
N ASN A 9 -7.79 -5.29 31.65
CA ASN A 9 -7.49 -3.89 31.41
C ASN A 9 -7.94 -3.41 30.02
N GLU A 10 -7.63 -4.17 28.96
CA GLU A 10 -7.99 -3.82 27.59
C GLU A 10 -9.50 -3.89 27.32
N THR A 11 -10.23 -4.77 28.01
CA THR A 11 -11.68 -4.92 27.85
C THR A 11 -12.48 -4.07 28.82
N LYS A 12 -11.86 -3.48 29.85
CA LYS A 12 -12.55 -2.68 30.90
C LYS A 12 -13.39 -1.55 30.33
N SER A 13 -12.94 -0.94 29.23
CA SER A 13 -13.63 0.17 28.57
C SER A 13 -14.73 -0.25 27.60
N LEU A 14 -14.91 -1.55 27.33
CA LEU A 14 -15.89 -2.06 26.38
C LEU A 14 -17.22 -2.36 27.09
N ASN A 15 -18.34 -1.86 26.55
CA ASN A 15 -19.66 -2.23 27.06
C ASN A 15 -20.18 -3.51 26.40
N LEU A 16 -19.86 -4.68 26.94
CA LEU A 16 -20.23 -5.98 26.35
C LEU A 16 -21.49 -6.61 26.98
N LYS A 17 -22.28 -5.85 27.77
CA LYS A 17 -23.42 -6.40 28.53
C LYS A 17 -24.54 -6.97 27.66
N PHE A 18 -24.60 -6.61 26.39
CA PHE A 18 -25.58 -7.09 25.42
C PHE A 18 -25.22 -8.47 24.82
N LEU A 19 -24.00 -8.96 25.04
CA LEU A 19 -23.61 -10.33 24.69
C LEU A 19 -24.01 -11.30 25.80
N SER A 20 -24.05 -12.58 25.48
CA SER A 20 -24.26 -13.62 26.48
C SER A 20 -23.20 -13.57 27.57
N GLU A 21 -23.55 -14.04 28.77
CA GLU A 21 -22.62 -14.08 29.91
C GLU A 21 -21.36 -14.89 29.61
N GLU A 22 -21.53 -16.06 29.01
CA GLU A 22 -20.44 -16.92 28.56
C GLU A 22 -19.52 -16.21 27.55
N THR A 23 -20.07 -15.45 26.61
CA THR A 23 -19.29 -14.74 25.59
C THR A 23 -18.53 -13.55 26.17
N ARG A 24 -19.19 -12.72 26.98
CA ARG A 24 -18.54 -11.52 27.56
C ARG A 24 -17.51 -11.86 28.64
N ASN A 25 -17.62 -13.02 29.28
CA ASN A 25 -16.69 -13.49 30.32
C ASN A 25 -15.59 -14.42 29.77
N PHE A 26 -15.47 -14.57 28.44
CA PHE A 26 -14.43 -15.40 27.85
C PHE A 26 -13.03 -14.95 28.25
N ILE A 27 -12.22 -15.88 28.76
CA ILE A 27 -10.82 -15.66 29.11
C ILE A 27 -9.95 -16.37 28.05
N PRO A 28 -9.23 -15.63 27.18
CA PRO A 28 -8.35 -16.20 26.16
C PRO A 28 -7.04 -16.76 26.75
N GLU A 29 -7.12 -17.84 27.52
CA GLU A 29 -5.94 -18.59 27.97
C GLU A 29 -5.36 -19.43 26.84
N ILE A 30 -4.02 -19.50 26.78
CA ILE A 30 -3.28 -20.26 25.78
C ILE A 30 -2.59 -21.42 26.49
N SER A 31 -3.03 -22.64 26.19
CA SER A 31 -2.45 -23.87 26.75
C SER A 31 -1.05 -24.17 26.20
N GLY A 32 -0.73 -23.63 25.01
CA GLY A 32 0.48 -23.99 24.26
C GLY A 32 0.27 -25.16 23.30
N ASN A 33 -0.90 -25.80 23.32
CA ASN A 33 -1.31 -26.80 22.34
C ASN A 33 -2.12 -26.12 21.22
N PHE A 34 -1.52 -26.01 20.03
CA PHE A 34 -2.16 -25.35 18.89
C PHE A 34 -3.51 -25.94 18.51
N ILE A 35 -3.71 -27.26 18.61
CA ILE A 35 -4.97 -27.91 18.20
C ILE A 35 -6.10 -27.52 19.16
N GLU A 36 -5.82 -27.57 20.47
CA GLU A 36 -6.78 -27.21 21.52
C GLU A 36 -7.10 -25.72 21.49
N ASP A 37 -6.06 -24.87 21.44
CA ASP A 37 -6.22 -23.42 21.42
C ASP A 37 -6.91 -22.97 20.13
N LYS A 38 -6.58 -23.56 18.97
CA LYS A 38 -7.30 -23.30 17.71
C LYS A 38 -8.79 -23.57 17.88
N LYS A 39 -9.15 -24.75 18.43
CA LYS A 39 -10.56 -25.13 18.61
C LYS A 39 -11.28 -24.17 19.56
N LEU A 40 -10.66 -23.86 20.70
CA LEU A 40 -11.22 -22.95 21.71
C LEU A 40 -11.50 -21.56 21.14
N PHE A 41 -10.50 -20.94 20.53
CA PHE A 41 -10.62 -19.58 20.00
C PHE A 41 -11.54 -19.51 18.77
N SER A 42 -11.47 -20.47 17.86
CA SER A 42 -12.37 -20.54 16.71
C SER A 42 -13.84 -20.69 17.13
N ASN A 43 -14.13 -21.53 18.14
CA ASN A 43 -15.48 -21.67 18.69
C ASN A 43 -15.98 -20.36 19.31
N PHE A 44 -15.12 -19.69 20.08
CA PHE A 44 -15.44 -18.39 20.67
C PHE A 44 -15.76 -17.34 19.60
N TRP A 45 -14.90 -17.16 18.59
CA TRP A 45 -15.15 -16.18 17.52
C TRP A 45 -16.39 -16.52 16.69
N ASN A 46 -16.65 -17.80 16.45
CA ASN A 46 -17.87 -18.24 15.78
C ASN A 46 -19.12 -17.87 16.60
N LYS A 47 -19.10 -18.11 17.92
CA LYS A 47 -20.20 -17.73 18.81
C LYS A 47 -20.46 -16.23 18.81
N VAL A 48 -19.40 -15.42 18.93
CA VAL A 48 -19.50 -13.95 18.83
C VAL A 48 -20.10 -13.53 17.48
N LYS A 49 -19.69 -14.17 16.38
CA LYS A 49 -20.23 -13.91 15.04
C LYS A 49 -21.73 -14.23 14.95
N LEU A 50 -22.17 -15.36 15.49
CA LEU A 50 -23.58 -15.76 15.51
C LEU A 50 -24.44 -14.82 16.37
N GLU A 51 -23.98 -14.47 17.58
CA GLU A 51 -24.66 -13.50 18.44
C GLU A 51 -24.77 -12.13 17.76
N LYS A 52 -23.67 -11.63 17.16
CA LYS A 52 -23.68 -10.37 16.40
C LYS A 52 -24.71 -10.38 15.27
N VAL A 53 -24.84 -11.50 14.55
CA VAL A 53 -25.84 -11.65 13.47
C VAL A 53 -27.26 -11.65 14.02
N SER A 54 -27.55 -12.38 15.11
CA SER A 54 -28.87 -12.40 15.74
C SER A 54 -29.28 -11.01 16.21
N LEU A 55 -28.40 -10.35 16.97
CA LEU A 55 -28.63 -9.02 17.52
C LEU A 55 -28.84 -7.96 16.44
N LYS A 56 -28.18 -8.08 15.28
CA LYS A 56 -28.45 -7.22 14.12
C LYS A 56 -29.83 -7.44 13.52
N LYS A 57 -30.24 -8.70 13.33
CA LYS A 57 -31.58 -9.03 12.81
C LYS A 57 -32.68 -8.48 13.73
N GLU A 58 -32.46 -8.56 15.03
CA GLU A 58 -33.35 -8.05 16.06
C GLU A 58 -33.24 -6.54 16.30
N LYS A 59 -32.33 -5.84 15.59
CA LYS A 59 -32.02 -4.41 15.76
C LYS A 59 -31.67 -4.02 17.21
N LYS A 60 -31.04 -4.93 17.96
CA LYS A 60 -30.64 -4.75 19.37
C LYS A 60 -29.24 -4.18 19.57
N ILE A 61 -28.46 -4.02 18.51
CA ILE A 61 -27.11 -3.44 18.58
C ILE A 61 -26.89 -2.32 17.58
N THR A 62 -26.06 -1.35 17.96
CA THR A 62 -25.69 -0.18 17.16
C THR A 62 -24.32 -0.36 16.51
N LYS A 63 -23.91 0.61 15.65
CA LYS A 63 -22.53 0.67 15.12
C LYS A 63 -21.47 0.75 16.23
N ILE A 64 -21.76 1.40 17.37
CA ILE A 64 -20.85 1.47 18.51
C ILE A 64 -20.64 0.08 19.09
N ASN A 65 -21.73 -0.64 19.34
CA ASN A 65 -21.67 -2.00 19.87
C ASN A 65 -20.92 -2.96 18.93
N ILE A 66 -21.13 -2.84 17.61
CA ILE A 66 -20.36 -3.62 16.62
C ILE A 66 -18.85 -3.33 16.74
N LYS A 67 -18.47 -2.06 16.92
CA LYS A 67 -17.07 -1.68 17.13
C LYS A 67 -16.49 -2.26 18.42
N GLU A 68 -17.28 -2.29 19.51
CA GLU A 68 -16.88 -2.91 20.78
C GLU A 68 -16.66 -4.42 20.62
N ILE A 69 -17.58 -5.11 19.94
CA ILE A 69 -17.46 -6.55 19.62
C ILE A 69 -16.20 -6.82 18.80
N ASN A 70 -15.99 -6.05 17.72
CA ASN A 70 -14.82 -6.23 16.86
C ASN A 70 -13.52 -5.92 17.62
N THR A 71 -13.53 -4.94 18.52
CA THR A 71 -12.37 -4.63 19.39
C THR A 71 -12.06 -5.81 20.33
N PHE A 72 -13.08 -6.40 20.96
CA PHE A 72 -12.91 -7.59 21.80
C PHE A 72 -12.35 -8.79 21.01
N CYS A 73 -12.88 -9.04 19.81
CA CYS A 73 -12.33 -10.04 18.89
C CYS A 73 -10.86 -9.75 18.53
N ASN A 74 -10.53 -8.49 18.25
CA ASN A 74 -9.17 -8.11 17.89
C ASN A 74 -8.17 -8.31 19.05
N ILE A 75 -8.57 -8.04 20.30
CA ILE A 75 -7.75 -8.31 21.49
C ILE A 75 -7.46 -9.81 21.61
N THR A 76 -8.48 -10.66 21.55
CA THR A 76 -8.30 -12.13 21.63
C THR A 76 -7.47 -12.68 20.46
N LYS A 77 -7.63 -12.12 19.26
CA LYS A 77 -6.80 -12.46 18.08
C LYS A 77 -5.33 -12.06 18.26
N LYS A 78 -5.03 -10.88 18.82
CA LYS A 78 -3.66 -10.47 19.13
C LYS A 78 -2.97 -11.47 20.06
N ILE A 79 -3.67 -11.94 21.07
CA ILE A 79 -3.19 -12.93 22.03
C ILE A 79 -2.86 -14.25 21.33
N PHE A 80 -3.82 -14.80 20.57
CA PHE A 80 -3.63 -16.02 19.80
C PHE A 80 -2.45 -15.91 18.81
N LEU A 81 -2.38 -14.81 18.07
CA LEU A 81 -1.34 -14.58 17.05
C LEU A 81 0.04 -14.31 17.65
N ASN A 82 0.12 -13.70 18.83
CA ASN A 82 1.40 -13.52 19.52
C ASN A 82 2.05 -14.88 19.86
N LYS A 83 1.26 -15.94 20.04
CA LYS A 83 1.76 -17.30 20.23
C LYS A 83 1.95 -18.06 18.92
N TYR A 84 0.98 -17.99 18.01
CA TYR A 84 0.85 -18.95 16.90
C TYR A 84 1.09 -18.39 15.50
N SER A 85 1.37 -17.10 15.33
CA SER A 85 1.59 -16.50 14.01
C SER A 85 2.65 -17.24 13.19
N ALA A 86 3.83 -17.52 13.76
CA ALA A 86 4.89 -18.27 13.10
C ALA A 86 4.45 -19.69 12.69
N LEU A 87 3.77 -20.41 13.59
CA LEU A 87 3.27 -21.77 13.31
C LEU A 87 2.22 -21.79 12.20
N ILE A 88 1.29 -20.83 12.20
CA ILE A 88 0.28 -20.66 11.14
C ILE A 88 0.96 -20.44 9.80
N TYR A 89 1.95 -19.54 9.75
CA TYR A 89 2.71 -19.28 8.53
C TYR A 89 3.41 -20.52 8.00
N ARG A 90 4.14 -21.25 8.86
CA ARG A 90 4.83 -22.49 8.50
C ARG A 90 3.86 -23.56 8.01
N LYS A 91 2.69 -23.72 8.63
CA LYS A 91 1.66 -24.65 8.14
C LYS A 91 1.17 -24.30 6.74
N ILE A 92 0.95 -23.02 6.46
CA ILE A 92 0.48 -22.56 5.14
C ILE A 92 1.58 -22.69 4.07
N THR A 93 2.83 -22.41 4.44
CA THR A 93 3.99 -22.38 3.52
C THR A 93 4.74 -23.71 3.41
N ASN A 94 4.21 -24.79 4.00
CA ASN A 94 4.90 -26.07 4.11
C ASN A 94 6.31 -25.92 4.69
N ASP A 95 6.39 -25.28 5.85
CA ASP A 95 7.61 -24.93 6.57
C ASP A 95 8.60 -24.14 5.70
N LEU A 96 8.14 -23.00 5.17
CA LEU A 96 8.94 -22.05 4.37
C LEU A 96 9.42 -22.61 3.02
N LYS A 97 8.79 -23.68 2.50
CA LYS A 97 9.11 -24.26 1.19
C LYS A 97 8.29 -23.66 0.04
N ILE A 98 7.17 -23.03 0.37
CA ILE A 98 6.23 -22.46 -0.61
C ILE A 98 6.16 -20.95 -0.40
N PHE A 99 6.46 -20.21 -1.46
CA PHE A 99 6.36 -18.75 -1.50
C PHE A 99 4.94 -18.33 -1.85
N ILE A 100 4.30 -17.61 -0.94
CA ILE A 100 2.95 -17.09 -1.11
C ILE A 100 2.94 -15.61 -0.83
N ARG A 101 2.19 -14.88 -1.64
CA ARG A 101 2.03 -13.43 -1.45
C ARG A 101 1.04 -13.11 -0.33
N VAL A 102 1.07 -11.87 0.15
CA VAL A 102 0.22 -11.39 1.26
C VAL A 102 -1.27 -11.59 1.00
N GLU A 103 -1.73 -11.44 -0.24
CA GLU A 103 -3.14 -11.57 -0.61
C GLU A 103 -3.63 -13.02 -0.42
N GLU A 104 -2.88 -13.98 -0.95
CA GLU A 104 -3.18 -15.42 -0.82
C GLU A 104 -2.97 -15.91 0.61
N LEU A 105 -1.95 -15.40 1.30
CA LEU A 105 -1.63 -15.74 2.69
C LEU A 105 -2.81 -15.43 3.62
N CYS A 106 -3.42 -14.24 3.51
CA CYS A 106 -4.59 -13.89 4.32
C CYS A 106 -5.78 -14.83 4.04
N SER A 107 -6.01 -15.20 2.77
CA SER A 107 -7.05 -16.17 2.41
C SER A 107 -6.79 -17.53 3.04
N LYS A 108 -5.59 -18.10 2.88
CA LYS A 108 -5.26 -19.42 3.47
C LYS A 108 -5.30 -19.41 5.00
N ALA A 109 -4.90 -18.31 5.64
CA ALA A 109 -4.98 -18.19 7.09
C ALA A 109 -6.44 -18.17 7.60
N SER A 110 -7.37 -17.57 6.84
CA SER A 110 -8.81 -17.62 7.14
C SER A 110 -9.40 -19.03 7.09
N THR A 111 -8.84 -19.90 6.25
CA THR A 111 -9.26 -21.31 6.12
C THR A 111 -8.56 -22.21 7.14
N LEU A 112 -7.32 -21.90 7.50
CA LEU A 112 -6.55 -22.73 8.45
C LEU A 112 -7.06 -22.56 9.89
N VAL A 113 -7.50 -21.36 10.27
CA VAL A 113 -8.04 -21.08 11.61
C VAL A 113 -9.37 -20.35 11.44
N ASP A 114 -10.47 -21.07 11.66
CA ASP A 114 -11.81 -20.54 11.43
C ASP A 114 -12.04 -19.26 12.23
N ASN A 115 -12.60 -18.24 11.55
CA ASN A 115 -12.91 -16.92 12.10
C ASN A 115 -11.71 -16.11 12.63
N LEU A 116 -10.46 -16.54 12.39
CA LEU A 116 -9.27 -15.74 12.70
C LEU A 116 -9.23 -14.46 11.85
N LEU A 117 -9.48 -14.59 10.55
CA LEU A 117 -9.56 -13.51 9.59
C LEU A 117 -10.97 -13.45 8.98
N PRO A 118 -11.36 -12.30 8.38
CA PRO A 118 -12.62 -12.24 7.63
C PRO A 118 -12.62 -13.26 6.49
N SER A 119 -13.76 -13.93 6.32
CA SER A 119 -14.00 -14.83 5.18
C SER A 119 -14.12 -14.05 3.88
N PHE A 120 -14.04 -14.75 2.76
CA PHE A 120 -14.30 -14.17 1.44
C PHE A 120 -15.68 -13.49 1.40
N GLU A 121 -16.72 -14.16 1.93
CA GLU A 121 -18.09 -13.63 1.96
C GLU A 121 -18.23 -12.41 2.88
N ASP A 122 -17.45 -12.34 3.96
CA ASP A 122 -17.41 -11.16 4.83
C ASP A 122 -16.82 -9.95 4.08
N LEU A 123 -15.70 -10.17 3.35
CA LEU A 123 -15.05 -9.12 2.56
C LEU A 123 -15.90 -8.68 1.36
N GLU A 124 -16.59 -9.60 0.68
CA GLU A 124 -17.51 -9.24 -0.41
C GLU A 124 -18.66 -8.34 0.06
N LYS A 125 -19.16 -8.56 1.28
CA LYS A 125 -20.19 -7.70 1.88
C LYS A 125 -19.62 -6.34 2.23
N GLU A 126 -18.45 -6.28 2.87
CA GLU A 126 -17.76 -5.02 3.19
C GLU A 126 -17.48 -4.20 1.91
N ASN A 127 -17.03 -4.84 0.83
CA ASN A 127 -16.65 -4.17 -0.42
C ASN A 127 -17.83 -3.55 -1.19
N LYS A 128 -19.07 -3.83 -0.78
CA LYS A 128 -20.29 -3.18 -1.32
C LYS A 128 -20.67 -1.90 -0.56
N LEU A 129 -19.96 -1.58 0.52
CA LEU A 129 -20.26 -0.47 1.41
C LEU A 129 -19.26 0.68 1.22
N PHE A 130 -19.72 1.91 1.43
CA PHE A 130 -18.81 3.03 1.65
C PHE A 130 -17.93 2.76 2.87
N LEU A 131 -16.72 3.32 2.90
CA LEU A 131 -15.76 3.06 3.97
C LEU A 131 -16.32 3.36 5.37
N LYS A 132 -17.17 4.38 5.50
CA LYS A 132 -17.83 4.77 6.76
C LYS A 132 -18.90 3.78 7.26
N ASP A 133 -19.37 2.93 6.36
CA ASP A 133 -20.42 1.95 6.63
C ASP A 133 -19.83 0.55 6.83
N LYS A 134 -18.54 0.37 6.56
CA LYS A 134 -17.80 -0.85 6.85
C LYS A 134 -17.71 -1.12 8.36
N GLU A 135 -17.60 -2.40 8.72
CA GLU A 135 -17.42 -2.83 10.12
C GLU A 135 -15.96 -2.85 10.56
N GLY A 136 -15.03 -2.71 9.61
CA GLY A 136 -13.59 -2.70 9.88
C GLY A 136 -13.02 -4.10 10.09
N LEU A 137 -13.59 -5.12 9.45
CA LEU A 137 -13.12 -6.50 9.60
C LEU A 137 -11.68 -6.69 9.09
N GLU A 138 -11.27 -5.89 8.10
CA GLU A 138 -9.92 -5.92 7.52
C GLU A 138 -8.82 -5.53 8.54
N ILE A 139 -9.16 -4.94 9.70
CA ILE A 139 -8.21 -4.71 10.81
C ILE A 139 -7.53 -6.01 11.24
N GLN A 140 -8.27 -7.13 11.16
CA GLN A 140 -7.76 -8.45 11.54
C GLN A 140 -6.62 -8.89 10.63
N GLN A 141 -6.65 -8.52 9.34
CA GLN A 141 -5.55 -8.78 8.40
C GLN A 141 -4.29 -7.99 8.82
N GLY A 142 -4.45 -6.73 9.23
CA GLY A 142 -3.34 -5.92 9.74
C GLY A 142 -2.70 -6.48 11.01
N ILE A 143 -3.52 -6.95 11.96
CA ILE A 143 -3.03 -7.62 13.18
C ILE A 143 -2.26 -8.90 12.83
N PHE A 144 -2.78 -9.71 11.91
CA PHE A 144 -2.13 -10.94 11.47
C PHE A 144 -0.79 -10.68 10.79
N LEU A 145 -0.75 -9.79 9.79
CA LEU A 145 0.48 -9.46 9.08
C LEU A 145 1.52 -8.80 10.01
N SER A 146 1.08 -7.95 10.94
CA SER A 146 1.95 -7.37 11.97
C SER A 146 2.60 -8.44 12.84
N ALA A 147 1.79 -9.37 13.38
CA ALA A 147 2.29 -10.46 14.22
C ALA A 147 3.25 -11.39 13.46
N LEU A 148 3.00 -11.64 12.17
CA LEU A 148 3.88 -12.42 11.31
C LEU A 148 5.21 -11.73 11.06
N LEU A 149 5.16 -10.49 10.58
CA LEU A 149 6.34 -9.71 10.23
C LEU A 149 7.19 -9.38 11.46
N LYS A 150 6.64 -9.46 12.68
CA LYS A 150 7.41 -9.37 13.92
C LYS A 150 8.40 -10.53 14.07
N ASN A 151 8.06 -11.72 13.57
CA ASN A 151 8.97 -12.86 13.58
C ASN A 151 9.97 -12.73 12.43
N GLU A 152 11.26 -12.80 12.74
CA GLU A 152 12.31 -12.54 11.77
C GLU A 152 12.30 -13.54 10.61
N VAL A 153 12.34 -14.84 10.91
CA VAL A 153 12.46 -15.89 9.89
C VAL A 153 11.25 -15.90 8.94
N GLU A 154 10.04 -15.96 9.49
CA GLU A 154 8.81 -16.00 8.70
C GLU A 154 8.55 -14.67 7.97
N GLY A 155 8.88 -13.54 8.63
CA GLY A 155 8.73 -12.22 8.04
C GLY A 155 9.69 -12.01 6.87
N LEU A 156 10.95 -12.43 6.98
CA LEU A 156 11.90 -12.39 5.87
C LEU A 156 11.48 -13.30 4.72
N HIS A 157 10.97 -14.50 5.01
CA HIS A 157 10.40 -15.37 3.98
C HIS A 157 9.19 -14.73 3.26
N LEU A 158 8.35 -13.99 3.98
CA LEU A 158 7.25 -13.23 3.37
C LEU A 158 7.76 -12.06 2.51
N CYS A 159 8.76 -11.31 2.98
CA CYS A 159 9.42 -10.29 2.17
C CYS A 159 9.99 -10.87 0.87
N LYS A 160 10.60 -12.06 0.94
CA LYS A 160 11.09 -12.80 -0.24
C LYS A 160 9.96 -13.17 -1.17
N SER A 161 8.88 -13.71 -0.64
CA SER A 161 7.69 -14.05 -1.44
C SER A 161 7.11 -12.83 -2.19
N MET A 162 7.16 -11.64 -1.58
CA MET A 162 6.64 -10.40 -2.19
C MET A 162 7.58 -9.79 -3.23
N LEU A 163 8.90 -10.04 -3.14
CA LEU A 163 9.88 -9.60 -4.13
C LEU A 163 9.97 -10.54 -5.34
N LEU A 164 9.36 -11.72 -5.27
CA LEU A 164 9.23 -12.58 -6.44
C LEU A 164 8.32 -11.96 -7.51
N PRO A 165 8.57 -12.24 -8.80
CA PRO A 165 7.79 -11.68 -9.88
C PRO A 165 6.36 -12.20 -9.87
N THR A 166 5.41 -11.30 -10.13
CA THR A 166 3.99 -11.60 -10.19
C THR A 166 3.68 -12.58 -11.32
N LYS A 167 2.64 -13.40 -11.11
CA LYS A 167 2.10 -14.25 -12.18
C LYS A 167 1.67 -13.41 -13.39
N MET A 168 1.03 -12.25 -13.14
CA MET A 168 0.60 -11.31 -14.17
C MET A 168 1.75 -10.85 -15.09
N ALA A 169 2.95 -10.64 -14.55
CA ALA A 169 4.14 -10.35 -15.34
C ALA A 169 4.60 -11.57 -16.13
N LYS A 170 4.75 -12.73 -15.45
CA LYS A 170 5.23 -13.97 -16.06
C LYS A 170 4.40 -14.38 -17.28
N ASP A 171 3.07 -14.29 -17.17
CA ASP A 171 2.12 -14.63 -18.23
C ASP A 171 2.24 -13.71 -19.46
N ARG A 172 2.96 -12.58 -19.36
CA ARG A 172 3.12 -11.57 -20.42
C ARG A 172 4.58 -11.30 -20.81
N LEU A 173 5.55 -12.06 -20.27
CA LEU A 173 6.97 -11.89 -20.59
C LEU A 173 7.27 -12.18 -22.06
N GLU A 174 6.71 -13.24 -22.63
CA GLU A 174 6.92 -13.60 -24.03
C GLU A 174 6.38 -12.51 -24.98
N GLU A 175 5.25 -11.89 -24.64
CA GLU A 175 4.71 -10.75 -25.39
C GLU A 175 5.67 -9.57 -25.37
N PHE A 176 6.24 -9.25 -24.20
CA PHE A 176 7.23 -8.19 -24.07
C PHE A 176 8.49 -8.48 -24.87
N GLU A 177 9.04 -9.70 -24.80
CA GLU A 177 10.25 -10.09 -25.54
C GLU A 177 10.04 -9.99 -27.07
N LYS A 178 8.83 -10.31 -27.55
CA LYS A 178 8.50 -10.25 -28.98
C LYS A 178 8.22 -8.84 -29.48
N ASN A 179 7.43 -8.07 -28.74
CA ASN A 179 6.86 -6.80 -29.22
C ASN A 179 7.59 -5.57 -28.65
N GLY A 180 8.43 -5.76 -27.65
CA GLY A 180 9.04 -4.68 -26.86
C GLY A 180 8.04 -3.92 -26.00
N LYS A 181 6.77 -4.32 -25.91
CA LYS A 181 5.77 -3.60 -25.11
C LYS A 181 4.64 -4.49 -24.60
N VAL A 182 4.10 -4.13 -23.44
CA VAL A 182 2.91 -4.74 -22.84
C VAL A 182 2.04 -3.65 -22.22
N TYR A 183 0.73 -3.73 -22.52
CA TYR A 183 -0.28 -2.89 -21.88
C TYR A 183 -1.09 -3.72 -20.88
N PHE A 184 -1.28 -3.14 -19.71
CA PHE A 184 -2.18 -3.62 -18.66
C PHE A 184 -3.27 -2.59 -18.40
N ASP A 185 -4.32 -3.01 -17.69
CA ASP A 185 -5.38 -2.12 -17.24
C ASP A 185 -4.89 -1.24 -16.07
N GLY A 186 -4.19 -0.14 -16.38
CA GLY A 186 -3.70 0.81 -15.37
C GLY A 186 -2.19 1.05 -15.39
N ALA A 187 -1.43 0.31 -16.19
CA ALA A 187 0.00 0.52 -16.39
C ALA A 187 0.47 -0.03 -17.74
N SER A 188 1.68 0.32 -18.15
CA SER A 188 2.35 -0.31 -19.29
C SER A 188 3.85 -0.36 -19.10
N VAL A 189 4.50 -1.22 -19.88
CA VAL A 189 5.95 -1.27 -20.05
C VAL A 189 6.27 -1.28 -21.54
N GLU A 190 7.24 -0.46 -21.95
CA GLU A 190 7.69 -0.34 -23.35
C GLU A 190 9.21 -0.18 -23.40
N SER A 191 9.84 -0.90 -24.32
CA SER A 191 11.28 -0.99 -24.45
C SER A 191 11.79 0.00 -25.50
N PHE A 192 12.57 0.96 -25.05
CA PHE A 192 13.30 1.90 -25.90
C PHE A 192 14.73 1.39 -26.15
N GLU A 193 15.52 2.14 -26.92
CA GLU A 193 16.89 1.76 -27.29
C GLU A 193 17.78 1.49 -26.07
N ASP A 194 17.71 2.36 -25.06
CA ASP A 194 18.61 2.35 -23.91
C ASP A 194 17.93 2.10 -22.55
N TYR A 195 16.60 2.13 -22.48
CA TYR A 195 15.83 1.93 -21.25
C TYR A 195 14.47 1.27 -21.49
N ASP A 196 13.88 0.71 -20.44
CA ASP A 196 12.47 0.31 -20.45
C ASP A 196 11.62 1.33 -19.68
N LEU A 197 10.60 1.87 -20.35
CA LEU A 197 9.65 2.83 -19.80
C LEU A 197 8.48 2.11 -19.14
N VAL A 198 8.37 2.25 -17.83
CA VAL A 198 7.17 1.89 -17.07
C VAL A 198 6.29 3.12 -16.92
N THR A 199 5.02 3.00 -17.31
CA THR A 199 4.05 4.09 -17.23
C THR A 199 2.89 3.75 -16.31
N LEU A 200 2.60 4.59 -15.32
CA LEU A 200 1.35 4.54 -14.54
C LEU A 200 0.22 5.25 -15.31
N LYS A 201 -0.91 4.56 -15.50
CA LYS A 201 -2.01 4.99 -16.37
C LYS A 201 -3.37 5.01 -15.65
N ASN A 202 -3.67 6.14 -15.02
CA ASN A 202 -5.02 6.42 -14.50
C ASN A 202 -5.45 7.84 -14.88
N SER A 203 -5.52 8.09 -16.19
CA SER A 203 -5.68 9.43 -16.78
C SER A 203 -6.90 10.19 -16.26
N GLU A 204 -7.99 9.48 -15.94
CA GLU A 204 -9.20 10.07 -15.40
C GLU A 204 -9.00 10.60 -13.97
N PHE A 205 -8.12 9.95 -13.20
CA PHE A 205 -7.81 10.22 -11.79
C PHE A 205 -6.43 10.83 -11.56
N LEU A 206 -5.86 11.55 -12.54
CA LEU A 206 -4.54 12.18 -12.39
C LEU A 206 -3.42 11.18 -12.06
N ASN A 207 -3.52 9.95 -12.56
CA ASN A 207 -2.63 8.84 -12.21
C ASN A 207 -2.66 8.53 -10.70
N ALA A 208 -3.82 8.65 -10.06
CA ALA A 208 -4.03 8.10 -8.72
C ALA A 208 -3.94 6.57 -8.75
N GLU A 209 -3.36 6.00 -7.71
CA GLU A 209 -3.25 4.57 -7.54
C GLU A 209 -4.51 4.00 -6.87
N ASP A 210 -5.03 2.88 -7.38
CA ASP A 210 -6.17 2.14 -6.82
C ASP A 210 -6.02 0.63 -7.10
N ASN A 211 -7.08 -0.15 -6.84
CA ASN A 211 -7.06 -1.60 -7.11
C ASN A 211 -6.82 -1.93 -8.57
N ARG A 212 -7.25 -1.07 -9.51
CA ARG A 212 -7.07 -1.30 -10.93
C ARG A 212 -5.60 -1.15 -11.28
N THR A 213 -4.91 -0.13 -10.75
CA THR A 213 -3.51 0.13 -11.10
C THR A 213 -2.48 -0.69 -10.31
N LEU A 214 -2.84 -1.22 -9.13
CA LEU A 214 -1.91 -1.83 -8.17
C LEU A 214 -1.06 -2.96 -8.77
N LEU A 215 -1.70 -4.08 -9.14
CA LEU A 215 -1.01 -5.24 -9.70
C LEU A 215 -0.49 -5.00 -11.12
N PRO A 216 -1.21 -4.27 -12.00
CA PRO A 216 -0.69 -3.85 -13.30
C PRO A 216 0.63 -3.08 -13.23
N LEU A 217 0.77 -2.14 -12.30
CA LEU A 217 2.03 -1.40 -12.13
C LEU A 217 3.14 -2.33 -11.62
N GLU A 218 2.85 -3.19 -10.63
CA GLU A 218 3.82 -4.20 -10.17
C GLU A 218 4.26 -5.12 -11.30
N ALA A 219 3.33 -5.56 -12.16
CA ALA A 219 3.63 -6.43 -13.28
C ALA A 219 4.48 -5.74 -14.36
N ALA A 220 4.21 -4.46 -14.65
CA ALA A 220 5.03 -3.67 -15.57
C ALA A 220 6.47 -3.50 -15.02
N ILE A 221 6.61 -3.24 -13.71
CA ILE A 221 7.91 -3.18 -13.01
C ILE A 221 8.62 -4.53 -13.08
N ASP A 222 7.93 -5.64 -12.84
CA ASP A 222 8.49 -6.98 -12.92
C ASP A 222 9.04 -7.28 -14.32
N ILE A 223 8.29 -6.95 -15.37
CA ILE A 223 8.74 -7.13 -16.75
C ILE A 223 9.99 -6.28 -17.04
N ALA A 224 10.01 -5.02 -16.59
CA ALA A 224 11.18 -4.15 -16.77
C ALA A 224 12.43 -4.68 -16.04
N ILE A 225 12.28 -5.21 -14.82
CA ILE A 225 13.38 -5.89 -14.12
C ILE A 225 13.83 -7.14 -14.90
N TYR A 226 12.89 -7.87 -15.52
CA TYR A 226 13.22 -9.06 -16.30
C TYR A 226 13.94 -8.77 -17.61
N SER A 227 13.70 -7.61 -18.21
CA SER A 227 14.26 -7.21 -19.49
C SER A 227 15.75 -7.52 -19.61
N LYS A 228 16.09 -8.21 -20.70
CA LYS A 228 17.47 -8.57 -21.06
C LYS A 228 18.15 -7.46 -21.85
N LYS A 229 17.36 -6.61 -22.53
CA LYS A 229 17.86 -5.57 -23.42
C LYS A 229 18.44 -4.39 -22.65
N ASN A 230 17.71 -3.91 -21.65
CA ASN A 230 18.04 -2.66 -20.95
C ASN A 230 18.34 -2.92 -19.47
N ASN A 231 19.34 -2.20 -18.94
CA ASN A 231 19.69 -2.24 -17.51
C ASN A 231 19.19 -1.01 -16.73
N ILE A 232 18.59 -0.06 -17.45
CA ILE A 232 17.99 1.16 -16.91
C ILE A 232 16.49 1.11 -17.19
N CYS A 233 15.70 1.47 -16.20
CA CYS A 233 14.25 1.58 -16.26
C CYS A 233 13.86 3.03 -15.95
N VAL A 234 12.77 3.51 -16.56
CA VAL A 234 12.22 4.84 -16.27
C VAL A 234 10.78 4.67 -15.79
N LEU A 235 10.44 5.22 -14.62
CA LEU A 235 9.05 5.36 -14.17
C LEU A 235 8.52 6.75 -14.53
N ARG A 236 7.38 6.79 -15.23
CA ARG A 236 6.70 8.03 -15.63
C ARG A 236 5.20 7.91 -15.46
N GLY A 237 4.52 9.02 -15.18
CA GLY A 237 3.06 9.06 -15.19
C GLY A 237 2.53 9.53 -16.55
N ASP A 238 1.44 8.93 -17.01
CA ASP A 238 0.85 9.23 -18.32
C ASP A 238 0.18 10.61 -18.39
N LYS A 239 -0.19 11.02 -19.60
CA LYS A 239 -1.05 12.17 -19.84
C LYS A 239 -2.43 11.95 -19.22
N VAL A 240 -2.98 13.02 -18.65
CA VAL A 240 -4.28 12.96 -17.96
C VAL A 240 -5.37 13.71 -18.74
N THR A 241 -6.61 13.28 -18.55
CA THR A 241 -7.77 13.84 -19.27
C THR A 241 -8.48 14.95 -18.50
N HIS A 242 -8.13 15.15 -17.23
CA HIS A 242 -8.74 16.16 -16.37
C HIS A 242 -8.66 17.57 -16.97
N PRO A 243 -9.75 18.37 -17.01
CA PRO A 243 -9.78 19.67 -17.70
C PRO A 243 -8.65 20.63 -17.31
N LYS A 244 -8.31 20.71 -16.02
CA LYS A 244 -7.22 21.57 -15.51
C LYS A 244 -5.82 21.16 -15.99
N TYR A 245 -5.61 19.88 -16.28
CA TYR A 245 -4.31 19.30 -16.62
C TYR A 245 -4.35 18.56 -17.96
N LYS A 246 -5.29 18.94 -18.83
CA LYS A 246 -5.55 18.22 -20.07
C LYS A 246 -4.25 18.07 -20.87
N ASN A 247 -3.94 16.83 -21.25
CA ASN A 247 -2.76 16.45 -22.02
C ASN A 247 -1.41 16.71 -21.33
N LYS A 248 -1.38 17.02 -20.03
CA LYS A 248 -0.14 17.08 -19.24
C LYS A 248 0.16 15.71 -18.65
N ASN A 249 1.44 15.33 -18.66
CA ASN A 249 1.92 14.22 -17.87
C ASN A 249 1.86 14.60 -16.38
N ILE A 250 1.41 13.66 -15.56
CA ILE A 250 1.39 13.82 -14.10
C ILE A 250 2.02 12.58 -13.51
N PHE A 251 3.11 12.75 -12.76
CA PHE A 251 3.83 11.61 -12.19
C PHE A 251 2.92 10.70 -11.36
N GLY A 252 2.17 11.27 -10.40
CA GLY A 252 1.17 10.51 -9.65
C GLY A 252 0.49 11.34 -8.57
N ALA A 253 -0.82 11.13 -8.40
CA ALA A 253 -1.64 11.88 -7.46
C ALA A 253 -1.89 11.16 -6.12
N GLY A 254 -1.15 10.09 -5.85
CA GLY A 254 -1.25 9.30 -4.63
C GLY A 254 -2.42 8.31 -4.68
N ILE A 255 -2.94 7.93 -3.53
CA ILE A 255 -4.08 7.01 -3.45
C ILE A 255 -5.34 7.66 -4.02
N ASN A 256 -6.17 6.87 -4.72
CA ASN A 256 -7.46 7.33 -5.22
C ASN A 256 -8.46 7.53 -4.07
N LEU A 257 -8.54 8.77 -3.57
CA LEU A 257 -9.41 9.13 -2.44
C LEU A 257 -10.90 8.93 -2.72
N THR A 258 -11.32 8.96 -4.00
CA THR A 258 -12.68 8.62 -4.41
C THR A 258 -12.97 7.17 -4.09
N HIS A 259 -12.13 6.27 -4.61
CA HIS A 259 -12.29 4.84 -4.40
C HIS A 259 -12.11 4.47 -2.92
N LEU A 260 -11.24 5.18 -2.20
CA LEU A 260 -11.11 5.02 -0.75
C LEU A 260 -12.41 5.40 -0.02
N TYR A 261 -13.02 6.54 -0.34
CA TYR A 261 -14.30 6.95 0.22
C TYR A 261 -15.43 5.95 -0.08
N GLU A 262 -15.48 5.46 -1.31
CA GLU A 262 -16.43 4.44 -1.77
C GLU A 262 -16.17 3.04 -1.18
N GLY A 263 -15.13 2.88 -0.35
CA GLY A 263 -14.79 1.59 0.29
C GLY A 263 -14.19 0.56 -0.67
N LYS A 264 -13.76 0.98 -1.86
CA LYS A 264 -13.21 0.11 -2.92
C LYS A 264 -11.73 -0.18 -2.79
N ILE A 265 -11.00 0.58 -1.98
CA ILE A 265 -9.59 0.28 -1.68
C ILE A 265 -9.55 -0.53 -0.38
N PRO A 266 -9.19 -1.82 -0.42
CA PRO A 266 -9.05 -2.66 0.76
C PRO A 266 -7.79 -2.30 1.54
N PHE A 267 -7.73 -2.67 2.81
CA PHE A 267 -6.54 -2.47 3.64
C PHE A 267 -5.30 -3.16 3.03
N LEU A 268 -5.45 -4.38 2.49
CA LEU A 268 -4.34 -5.12 1.89
C LEU A 268 -3.66 -4.38 0.73
N TRP A 269 -4.36 -3.44 0.08
CA TRP A 269 -3.81 -2.61 -0.99
C TRP A 269 -2.51 -1.91 -0.56
N TYR A 270 -2.47 -1.35 0.66
CA TYR A 270 -1.28 -0.67 1.18
C TYR A 270 -0.09 -1.62 1.29
N ILE A 271 -0.34 -2.82 1.81
CA ILE A 271 0.72 -3.79 2.10
C ILE A 271 1.26 -4.41 0.81
N THR A 272 0.37 -4.79 -0.11
CA THR A 272 0.75 -5.27 -1.44
C THR A 272 1.61 -4.24 -2.16
N ARG A 273 1.23 -2.97 -2.12
CA ARG A 273 1.96 -1.88 -2.77
C ARG A 273 3.39 -1.73 -2.24
N ASP A 274 3.52 -1.54 -0.93
CA ASP A 274 4.81 -1.22 -0.30
C ASP A 274 5.75 -2.44 -0.25
N MET A 275 5.23 -3.67 -0.11
CA MET A 275 6.06 -4.88 -0.14
C MET A 275 6.35 -5.41 -1.54
N GLY A 276 5.50 -5.09 -2.52
CA GLY A 276 5.62 -5.48 -3.92
C GLY A 276 6.29 -4.38 -4.76
N ALA A 277 5.50 -3.67 -5.57
CA ALA A 277 5.97 -2.71 -6.57
C ALA A 277 7.03 -1.73 -6.07
N VAL A 278 6.79 -1.05 -4.94
CA VAL A 278 7.72 -0.05 -4.39
C VAL A 278 9.03 -0.72 -3.95
N ASN A 279 8.94 -1.85 -3.27
CA ASN A 279 10.12 -2.57 -2.78
C ASN A 279 10.95 -3.16 -3.92
N LYS A 280 10.31 -3.59 -5.01
CA LYS A 280 10.97 -4.12 -6.21
C LYS A 280 11.73 -3.05 -6.99
N VAL A 281 11.25 -1.80 -7.01
CA VAL A 281 12.01 -0.68 -7.57
C VAL A 281 13.33 -0.47 -6.78
N LEU A 282 13.25 -0.56 -5.44
CA LEU A 282 14.42 -0.41 -4.57
C LEU A 282 15.38 -1.61 -4.64
N ARG A 283 14.86 -2.84 -4.57
CA ARG A 283 15.66 -4.06 -4.33
C ARG A 283 15.79 -5.00 -5.52
N GLY A 284 14.89 -4.90 -6.50
CA GLY A 284 14.79 -5.86 -7.58
C GLY A 284 14.05 -7.14 -7.19
N HIS A 285 14.33 -8.23 -7.92
CA HIS A 285 13.74 -9.55 -7.69
C HIS A 285 14.63 -10.42 -6.82
N SER A 286 14.02 -11.01 -5.79
CA SER A 286 14.66 -12.07 -5.02
C SER A 286 14.81 -13.36 -5.84
N ASP A 287 15.82 -14.17 -5.52
CA ASP A 287 15.96 -15.53 -6.03
C ASP A 287 15.37 -16.54 -5.06
N ILE A 288 14.65 -17.54 -5.56
CA ILE A 288 14.06 -18.60 -4.73
C ILE A 288 15.13 -19.43 -4.00
N ASN A 289 16.30 -19.60 -4.61
CA ASN A 289 17.37 -20.46 -4.11
C ASN A 289 18.27 -19.78 -3.07
N PHE A 290 18.24 -18.45 -2.98
CA PHE A 290 19.19 -17.66 -2.17
C PHE A 290 18.50 -16.68 -1.24
N ASP A 291 19.17 -16.27 -0.18
CA ASP A 291 18.60 -15.34 0.80
C ASP A 291 18.50 -13.90 0.28
N LEU A 292 17.71 -13.06 0.97
CA LEU A 292 17.39 -11.71 0.50
C LEU A 292 18.60 -10.76 0.42
N GLU A 293 19.65 -11.00 1.18
CA GLU A 293 20.86 -10.16 1.19
C GLU A 293 22.12 -11.01 1.03
N ASP A 294 22.01 -12.13 0.32
CA ASP A 294 23.13 -13.05 0.09
C ASP A 294 24.28 -12.37 -0.68
N SER A 295 25.48 -12.32 -0.09
CA SER A 295 26.65 -11.63 -0.66
C SER A 295 27.15 -12.27 -1.95
N LEU A 296 27.04 -13.60 -2.08
CA LEU A 296 27.51 -14.40 -3.20
C LEU A 296 26.49 -14.42 -4.34
N PHE A 297 25.20 -14.36 -4.02
CA PHE A 297 24.10 -14.46 -4.98
C PHE A 297 23.19 -13.22 -4.94
N PRO A 298 23.63 -12.10 -5.55
CA PRO A 298 22.85 -10.86 -5.56
C PRO A 298 21.53 -11.01 -6.29
N HIS A 299 20.55 -10.22 -5.86
CA HIS A 299 19.26 -10.10 -6.53
C HIS A 299 19.40 -9.46 -7.90
N LYS A 300 18.47 -9.82 -8.79
CA LYS A 300 18.35 -9.14 -10.06
C LYS A 300 17.73 -7.76 -9.83
N ASN A 301 18.54 -6.72 -9.90
CA ASN A 301 18.10 -5.33 -9.79
C ASN A 301 18.38 -4.55 -11.09
N LYS A 302 17.82 -3.35 -11.15
CA LYS A 302 18.00 -2.38 -12.25
C LYS A 302 18.21 -0.99 -11.66
N ILE A 303 18.78 -0.10 -12.47
CA ILE A 303 18.81 1.33 -12.19
C ILE A 303 17.47 1.93 -12.61
N TRP A 304 16.87 2.73 -11.73
CA TRP A 304 15.55 3.31 -11.88
C TRP A 304 15.61 4.83 -11.90
N PHE A 305 15.18 5.38 -13.02
CA PHE A 305 14.98 6.79 -13.21
C PHE A 305 13.50 7.13 -12.95
N ALA A 306 13.22 8.35 -12.49
CA ALA A 306 11.87 8.90 -12.48
C ALA A 306 11.80 10.23 -13.25
N SER A 307 10.69 10.41 -13.97
CA SER A 307 10.34 11.63 -14.69
C SER A 307 9.27 12.41 -13.93
N LEU A 308 9.67 13.28 -13.00
CA LEU A 308 8.77 14.08 -12.17
C LEU A 308 8.21 15.28 -12.97
N GLU A 309 7.08 15.05 -13.63
CA GLU A 309 6.32 16.09 -14.32
C GLU A 309 5.10 16.51 -13.50
N THR A 310 4.86 17.83 -13.43
CA THR A 310 3.73 18.47 -12.74
C THR A 310 3.72 18.29 -11.21
N PHE A 311 3.57 17.07 -10.68
CA PHE A 311 3.67 16.77 -9.24
C PHE A 311 3.72 15.27 -8.93
N ALA A 312 4.27 14.97 -7.74
CA ALA A 312 4.21 13.67 -7.08
C ALA A 312 3.57 13.80 -5.69
N ILE A 313 2.40 13.21 -5.51
CA ILE A 313 1.61 13.31 -4.27
C ILE A 313 1.46 11.94 -3.63
N GLY A 314 1.55 11.86 -2.31
CA GLY A 314 1.28 10.64 -1.56
C GLY A 314 2.15 9.48 -2.05
N GLY A 315 1.51 8.44 -2.59
CA GLY A 315 2.19 7.31 -3.20
C GLY A 315 3.15 7.66 -4.35
N GLY A 316 2.83 8.67 -5.18
CA GLY A 316 3.77 9.16 -6.20
C GLY A 316 5.06 9.70 -5.57
N CYS A 317 4.95 10.50 -4.51
CA CYS A 317 6.13 10.99 -3.79
C CYS A 317 6.95 9.83 -3.19
N GLN A 318 6.28 8.77 -2.71
CA GLN A 318 6.96 7.59 -2.16
C GLN A 318 7.77 6.82 -3.19
N TYR A 319 7.35 6.76 -4.46
CA TYR A 319 8.16 6.14 -5.51
C TYR A 319 9.47 6.91 -5.73
N LEU A 320 9.46 8.24 -5.65
CA LEU A 320 10.70 9.02 -5.79
C LEU A 320 11.73 8.64 -4.72
N LEU A 321 11.30 8.30 -3.51
CA LEU A 321 12.19 7.93 -2.40
C LEU A 321 12.87 6.55 -2.56
N VAL A 322 12.64 5.86 -3.69
CA VAL A 322 13.28 4.59 -4.04
C VAL A 322 13.94 4.60 -5.42
N MET A 323 14.01 5.77 -6.07
CA MET A 323 14.66 5.94 -7.37
C MET A 323 16.15 6.18 -7.20
N ASP A 324 16.91 5.80 -8.23
CA ASP A 324 18.35 6.05 -8.29
C ASP A 324 18.66 7.40 -8.92
N HIS A 325 17.77 7.92 -9.76
CA HIS A 325 17.94 9.22 -10.42
C HIS A 325 16.60 9.87 -10.76
N ILE A 326 16.40 11.14 -10.39
CA ILE A 326 15.14 11.86 -10.57
C ILE A 326 15.36 13.10 -11.44
N ILE A 327 14.75 13.08 -12.62
CA ILE A 327 14.65 14.23 -13.52
C ILE A 327 13.31 14.91 -13.24
N ALA A 328 13.33 16.16 -12.81
CA ALA A 328 12.13 16.89 -12.43
C ALA A 328 11.95 18.18 -13.23
N ASP A 329 10.70 18.47 -13.60
CA ASP A 329 10.32 19.82 -14.04
C ASP A 329 10.61 20.81 -12.91
N ILE A 330 11.27 21.92 -13.21
CA ILE A 330 11.65 22.96 -12.25
C ILE A 330 10.44 23.53 -11.50
N ASN A 331 9.24 23.47 -12.10
CA ASN A 331 7.98 23.93 -11.52
C ASN A 331 7.15 22.82 -10.85
N SER A 332 7.63 21.58 -10.87
CA SER A 332 6.97 20.46 -10.22
C SER A 332 7.11 20.53 -8.69
N TYR A 333 6.34 19.69 -8.00
CA TYR A 333 6.40 19.62 -6.54
C TYR A 333 6.01 18.25 -5.99
N MET A 334 6.39 18.04 -4.73
CA MET A 334 6.11 16.85 -3.95
C MET A 334 5.29 17.18 -2.70
N THR A 335 4.35 16.29 -2.34
CA THR A 335 3.65 16.37 -1.04
C THR A 335 3.36 14.99 -0.46
N LEU A 336 3.36 14.89 0.88
CA LEU A 336 2.89 13.73 1.64
C LEU A 336 1.75 14.17 2.55
N PRO A 337 0.51 14.26 2.05
CA PRO A 337 -0.64 14.79 2.80
C PRO A 337 -1.17 13.86 3.91
N ALA A 338 -0.38 12.90 4.39
CA ALA A 338 -0.79 11.78 5.23
C ALA A 338 -1.64 12.19 6.45
N ARG A 339 -1.27 13.25 7.18
CA ARG A 339 -2.09 13.78 8.29
C ARG A 339 -3.47 14.26 7.85
N LYS A 340 -3.53 14.96 6.71
CA LYS A 340 -4.79 15.48 6.17
C LYS A 340 -5.66 14.37 5.58
N GLU A 341 -5.02 13.30 5.10
CA GLU A 341 -5.72 12.10 4.64
C GLU A 341 -6.18 11.24 5.83
N GLY A 342 -5.41 11.16 6.92
CA GLY A 342 -5.70 10.29 8.06
C GLY A 342 -5.09 8.90 7.93
N ILE A 343 -4.06 8.75 7.10
CA ILE A 343 -3.32 7.49 6.86
C ILE A 343 -1.81 7.68 7.02
N ILE A 344 -1.08 6.58 7.11
CA ILE A 344 0.38 6.56 7.13
C ILE A 344 0.90 6.54 5.67
N PRO A 345 1.86 7.39 5.28
CA PRO A 345 2.29 7.55 3.89
C PRO A 345 3.27 6.45 3.45
N GLY A 346 2.83 5.19 3.51
CA GLY A 346 3.65 4.01 3.22
C GLY A 346 5.00 4.08 3.94
N ALA A 347 6.06 3.64 3.27
CA ALA A 347 7.43 3.70 3.81
C ALA A 347 8.08 5.10 3.76
N ALA A 348 7.36 6.20 3.50
CA ALA A 348 7.99 7.53 3.54
C ALA A 348 8.52 7.90 4.94
N ASN A 349 7.90 7.39 6.01
CA ASN A 349 8.40 7.61 7.37
C ASN A 349 9.77 6.94 7.58
N LEU A 350 10.06 5.87 6.85
CA LEU A 350 11.34 5.16 6.87
C LEU A 350 12.40 5.88 6.02
N ARG A 351 11.99 6.54 4.92
CA ARG A 351 12.90 6.96 3.84
C ARG A 351 13.14 8.46 3.73
N LEU A 352 12.10 9.30 3.87
CA LEU A 352 12.17 10.73 3.48
C LEU A 352 13.27 11.51 4.22
N TRP A 353 13.50 11.19 5.49
CA TRP A 353 14.46 11.91 6.31
C TRP A 353 15.91 11.75 5.84
N ARG A 354 16.23 10.71 5.04
CA ARG A 354 17.55 10.51 4.44
C ARG A 354 17.88 11.60 3.41
N PHE A 355 16.86 12.12 2.73
CA PHE A 355 17.01 13.16 1.71
C PHE A 355 17.00 14.57 2.32
N ILE A 356 16.04 14.88 3.17
CA ILE A 356 15.78 16.27 3.62
C ILE A 356 16.01 16.50 5.11
N GLY A 357 16.52 15.49 5.82
CA GLY A 357 16.70 15.54 7.27
C GLY A 357 15.40 15.37 8.06
N ASN A 358 15.55 15.05 9.35
CA ASN A 358 14.46 14.67 10.25
C ASN A 358 13.40 15.78 10.43
N ARG A 359 13.81 17.05 10.56
CA ARG A 359 12.87 18.16 10.79
C ARG A 359 11.99 18.44 9.57
N ALA A 360 12.58 18.52 8.38
CA ALA A 360 11.81 18.74 7.16
C ALA A 360 10.90 17.53 6.84
N ALA A 361 11.36 16.30 7.09
CA ALA A 361 10.52 15.11 6.95
C ALA A 361 9.27 15.16 7.85
N ARG A 362 9.41 15.57 9.12
CA ARG A 362 8.25 15.78 10.02
C ARG A 362 7.34 16.92 9.56
N GLN A 363 7.90 17.99 9.01
CA GLN A 363 7.10 19.06 8.42
C GLN A 363 6.30 18.56 7.20
N ALA A 364 6.92 17.77 6.32
CA ALA A 364 6.25 17.15 5.18
C ALA A 364 5.13 16.20 5.62
N ILE A 365 5.44 15.22 6.46
CA ILE A 365 4.51 14.14 6.83
C ILE A 365 3.44 14.63 7.81
N GLN A 366 3.80 15.38 8.85
CA GLN A 366 2.90 15.74 9.96
C GLN A 366 2.28 17.13 9.79
N HIS A 367 2.85 18.00 8.94
CA HIS A 367 2.36 19.37 8.76
C HIS A 367 1.96 19.67 7.31
N GLY A 368 2.21 18.74 6.38
CA GLY A 368 1.85 18.89 4.97
C GLY A 368 2.67 19.95 4.25
N LEU A 369 3.98 20.05 4.57
CA LEU A 369 4.92 20.88 3.80
C LEU A 369 4.88 20.46 2.34
N LYS A 370 4.65 21.45 1.46
CA LYS A 370 4.80 21.31 0.02
C LYS A 370 6.26 21.56 -0.35
N ILE A 371 6.90 20.57 -0.94
CA ILE A 371 8.30 20.65 -1.37
C ILE A 371 8.31 20.97 -2.86
N GLN A 372 8.67 22.19 -3.23
CA GLN A 372 8.88 22.55 -4.64
C GLN A 372 10.19 21.92 -5.11
N SER A 373 10.24 21.39 -6.33
CA SER A 373 11.46 20.72 -6.84
C SER A 373 12.66 21.66 -6.87
N ASN A 374 12.43 22.95 -7.15
CA ASN A 374 13.47 23.99 -7.11
C ASN A 374 13.83 24.55 -5.72
N SER A 375 13.19 24.07 -4.65
CA SER A 375 13.54 24.46 -3.28
C SER A 375 14.78 23.72 -2.77
N VAL A 376 15.38 24.18 -1.66
CA VAL A 376 16.51 23.48 -1.00
C VAL A 376 16.17 22.00 -0.73
N ASN A 377 15.01 21.75 -0.11
CA ASN A 377 14.56 20.38 0.14
C ASN A 377 14.26 19.61 -1.15
N GLY A 378 13.78 20.28 -2.20
CA GLY A 378 13.49 19.65 -3.49
C GLY A 378 14.76 19.19 -4.19
N LYS A 379 15.81 20.00 -4.19
CA LYS A 379 17.13 19.69 -4.75
C LYS A 379 17.88 18.58 -4.01
N ASN A 380 17.49 18.28 -2.77
CA ASN A 380 18.02 17.11 -2.06
C ASN A 380 17.26 15.81 -2.41
N ILE A 381 16.14 15.90 -3.13
CA ILE A 381 15.36 14.75 -3.61
C ILE A 381 15.55 14.58 -5.11
N CYS A 382 15.59 15.67 -5.88
CA CYS A 382 15.69 15.65 -7.34
C CYS A 382 17.13 15.90 -7.78
N ASP A 383 17.67 15.03 -8.63
CA ASP A 383 19.04 15.12 -9.14
C ASP A 383 19.17 16.19 -10.22
N GLU A 384 18.16 16.33 -11.07
CA GLU A 384 18.15 17.28 -12.18
C GLU A 384 16.84 18.07 -12.26
N LEU A 385 16.97 19.38 -12.49
CA LEU A 385 15.86 20.29 -12.69
C LEU A 385 15.90 20.85 -14.10
N ILE A 386 14.82 20.66 -14.85
CA ILE A 386 14.74 21.02 -16.27
C ILE A 386 13.44 21.76 -16.59
N ASP A 387 13.34 22.31 -17.79
CA ASP A 387 12.04 22.70 -18.34
C ASP A 387 11.27 21.44 -18.74
N ILE A 388 9.96 21.41 -18.47
CA ILE A 388 9.10 20.26 -18.77
C ILE A 388 9.10 19.87 -20.25
N ASN A 389 9.34 20.82 -21.17
CA ASN A 389 9.38 20.56 -22.61
C ASN A 389 10.63 19.78 -23.04
N ASP A 390 11.68 19.78 -22.21
CA ASP A 390 12.92 19.06 -22.48
C ASP A 390 12.93 17.63 -21.90
N MET A 391 11.84 17.20 -21.21
CA MET A 391 11.82 15.95 -20.44
C MET A 391 12.22 14.72 -21.25
N ASP A 392 11.61 14.51 -22.42
CA ASP A 392 11.90 13.35 -23.27
C ASP A 392 13.38 13.34 -23.70
N LYS A 393 13.87 14.49 -24.18
CA LYS A 393 15.25 14.68 -24.61
C LYS A 393 16.26 14.42 -23.48
N VAL A 394 15.97 14.92 -22.28
CA VAL A 394 16.87 14.79 -21.13
C VAL A 394 16.89 13.35 -20.63
N ILE A 395 15.76 12.65 -20.61
CA ILE A 395 15.72 11.21 -20.28
C ILE A 395 16.64 10.44 -21.24
N ASP A 396 16.45 10.60 -22.56
CA ASP A 396 17.25 9.92 -23.57
C ASP A 396 18.74 10.21 -23.40
N GLN A 397 19.09 11.48 -23.21
CA GLN A 397 20.48 11.90 -23.02
C GLN A 397 21.10 11.26 -21.76
N ARG A 398 20.41 11.34 -20.61
CA ARG A 398 20.94 10.88 -19.32
C ARG A 398 21.06 9.37 -19.25
N VAL A 399 20.07 8.65 -19.76
CA VAL A 399 20.15 7.19 -19.85
C VAL A 399 21.36 6.78 -20.70
N LYS A 400 21.58 7.43 -21.84
CA LYS A 400 22.71 7.13 -22.72
C LYS A 400 24.06 7.42 -22.05
N GLU A 401 24.17 8.52 -21.30
CA GLU A 401 25.35 8.86 -20.51
C GLU A 401 25.60 7.81 -19.40
N PHE A 402 24.57 7.41 -18.65
CA PHE A 402 24.68 6.35 -17.63
C PHE A 402 25.04 4.99 -18.22
N LYS A 403 24.53 4.67 -19.42
CA LYS A 403 24.86 3.43 -20.12
C LYS A 403 26.36 3.35 -20.45
N ASN A 404 26.94 4.47 -20.86
CA ASN A 404 28.37 4.56 -21.23
C ASN A 404 29.32 4.58 -20.02
N SER A 405 28.84 4.89 -18.80
CA SER A 405 29.67 4.99 -17.60
C SER A 405 29.77 3.70 -16.77
N GLY A 406 29.16 2.59 -17.23
CA GLY A 406 29.29 1.27 -16.62
C GLY A 406 28.14 0.89 -15.67
N VAL A 407 26.97 0.58 -16.25
CA VAL A 407 25.72 0.27 -15.51
C VAL A 407 25.84 -0.90 -14.52
N VAL A 408 26.72 -1.87 -14.80
CA VAL A 408 26.94 -3.02 -13.91
C VAL A 408 27.47 -2.57 -12.55
N GLY A 409 28.43 -1.65 -12.52
CA GLY A 409 28.95 -1.08 -11.28
C GLY A 409 27.89 -0.28 -10.53
N ALA A 410 27.06 0.48 -11.25
CA ALA A 410 25.96 1.24 -10.66
C ALA A 410 24.95 0.33 -9.94
N ALA A 411 24.60 -0.81 -10.54
CA ALA A 411 23.66 -1.78 -9.95
C ALA A 411 24.20 -2.39 -8.62
N PHE A 412 25.50 -2.65 -8.55
CA PHE A 412 26.14 -3.11 -7.30
C PHE A 412 26.32 -2.00 -6.27
N ASN A 413 26.63 -0.78 -6.70
CA ASN A 413 26.65 0.39 -5.81
C ASN A 413 25.27 0.65 -5.20
N LYS A 414 24.20 0.59 -6.01
CA LYS A 414 22.81 0.67 -5.53
C LYS A 414 22.53 -0.36 -4.45
N ARG A 415 22.93 -1.61 -4.67
CA ARG A 415 22.77 -2.69 -3.69
C ARG A 415 23.48 -2.36 -2.37
N ALA A 416 24.73 -1.91 -2.43
CA ALA A 416 25.52 -1.56 -1.25
C ALA A 416 24.93 -0.35 -0.50
N LEU A 417 24.52 0.70 -1.22
CA LEU A 417 23.84 1.87 -0.66
C LEU A 417 22.53 1.46 0.03
N THR A 418 21.71 0.64 -0.64
CA THR A 418 20.44 0.15 -0.09
C THR A 418 20.67 -0.61 1.21
N LEU A 419 21.68 -1.48 1.29
CA LEU A 419 22.02 -2.19 2.52
C LEU A 419 22.40 -1.23 3.67
N GLY A 420 23.17 -0.19 3.37
CA GLY A 420 23.58 0.82 4.35
C GLY A 420 22.44 1.72 4.83
N GLU A 421 21.46 1.98 3.97
CA GLU A 421 20.33 2.86 4.28
C GLU A 421 19.13 2.12 4.89
N GLU A 422 18.83 0.93 4.38
CA GLU A 422 17.63 0.15 4.68
C GLU A 422 17.89 -1.35 4.48
N SER A 423 18.34 -2.06 5.52
CA SER A 423 18.37 -3.52 5.46
C SER A 423 16.96 -4.08 5.31
N ILE A 424 16.85 -5.27 4.71
CA ILE A 424 15.57 -5.96 4.55
C ILE A 424 14.93 -6.26 5.91
N ASN A 425 15.75 -6.50 6.95
CA ASN A 425 15.27 -6.72 8.30
C ASN A 425 14.66 -5.45 8.90
N GLN A 426 15.28 -4.28 8.70
CA GLN A 426 14.73 -3.00 9.11
C GLN A 426 13.41 -2.70 8.39
N PHE A 427 13.33 -2.99 7.08
CA PHE A 427 12.10 -2.87 6.32
C PHE A 427 11.01 -3.81 6.86
N ARG A 428 11.33 -5.07 7.17
CA ARG A 428 10.40 -6.04 7.79
C ARG A 428 9.82 -5.52 9.10
N GLU A 429 10.68 -5.03 10.01
CA GLU A 429 10.26 -4.49 11.30
C GLU A 429 9.38 -3.26 11.13
N TYR A 430 9.74 -2.36 10.23
CA TYR A 430 8.91 -1.22 9.86
C TYR A 430 7.53 -1.67 9.35
N MET A 431 7.51 -2.65 8.46
CA MET A 431 6.27 -3.19 7.89
C MET A 431 5.41 -3.92 8.93
N SER A 432 6.00 -4.53 9.95
CA SER A 432 5.24 -5.10 11.09
C SER A 432 4.44 -4.02 11.82
N ILE A 433 5.07 -2.88 12.13
CA ILE A 433 4.40 -1.73 12.76
C ILE A 433 3.37 -1.12 11.80
N TYR A 434 3.77 -0.91 10.54
CA TYR A 434 2.91 -0.32 9.52
C TYR A 434 1.62 -1.13 9.31
N CYS A 435 1.71 -2.46 9.22
CA CYS A 435 0.54 -3.33 9.05
C CYS A 435 -0.49 -3.14 10.16
N HIS A 436 -0.03 -3.02 11.41
CA HIS A 436 -0.91 -2.78 12.54
C HIS A 436 -1.51 -1.37 12.46
N ASP A 437 -0.67 -0.34 12.46
CA ASP A 437 -1.14 1.03 12.64
C ASP A 437 -1.97 1.52 11.42
N GLN A 438 -1.56 1.15 10.21
CA GLN A 438 -2.29 1.51 8.99
C GLN A 438 -3.68 0.88 8.95
N ALA A 439 -3.86 -0.34 9.47
CA ALA A 439 -5.18 -0.96 9.57
C ALA A 439 -6.13 -0.15 10.46
N TYR A 440 -5.64 0.37 11.59
CA TYR A 440 -6.45 1.25 12.46
C TYR A 440 -6.68 2.63 11.83
N CYS A 441 -5.70 3.20 11.14
CA CYS A 441 -5.86 4.45 10.38
C CYS A 441 -6.94 4.32 9.29
N HIS A 442 -6.94 3.21 8.54
CA HIS A 442 -7.86 2.95 7.43
C HIS A 442 -9.34 2.93 7.82
N PHE A 443 -9.66 2.61 9.08
CA PHE A 443 -11.04 2.66 9.61
C PHE A 443 -11.22 3.74 10.69
N SER A 444 -10.30 4.70 10.76
CA SER A 444 -10.37 5.76 11.76
C SER A 444 -11.51 6.75 11.44
N LYS A 445 -12.10 7.31 12.51
CA LYS A 445 -13.09 8.38 12.38
C LYS A 445 -12.48 9.59 11.67
N ASP A 446 -11.20 9.88 11.90
CA ASP A 446 -10.52 11.03 11.31
C ASP A 446 -10.35 10.90 9.80
N LEU A 447 -9.91 9.74 9.29
CA LEU A 447 -9.88 9.47 7.85
C LEU A 447 -11.26 9.64 7.22
N ILE A 448 -12.28 8.99 7.80
CA ILE A 448 -13.66 9.05 7.30
C ILE A 448 -14.16 10.51 7.26
N ASN A 449 -13.97 11.27 8.35
CA ASN A 449 -14.36 12.67 8.43
C ASN A 449 -13.63 13.53 7.41
N ASN A 450 -12.35 13.28 7.17
CA ASN A 450 -11.57 13.99 6.17
C ASN A 450 -12.10 13.68 4.76
N LEU A 451 -12.32 12.41 4.42
CA LEU A 451 -12.90 11.99 3.15
C LEU A 451 -14.30 12.60 2.93
N GLU A 452 -15.16 12.63 3.94
CA GLU A 452 -16.49 13.28 3.84
C GLU A 452 -16.38 14.80 3.62
N LYS A 453 -15.50 15.49 4.35
CA LYS A 453 -15.25 16.92 4.15
C LYS A 453 -14.77 17.22 2.72
N TYR A 454 -13.88 16.38 2.20
CA TYR A 454 -13.44 16.45 0.81
C TYR A 454 -14.57 16.15 -0.15
N TRP A 455 -15.38 15.15 0.19
CA TRP A 455 -16.50 14.72 -0.62
C TRP A 455 -17.50 15.87 -0.85
N HIS A 456 -17.97 16.44 0.25
CA HIS A 456 -18.94 17.53 0.26
C HIS A 456 -18.42 18.81 -0.39
N LYS A 457 -17.12 19.13 -0.26
CA LYS A 457 -16.53 20.29 -0.91
C LYS A 457 -16.55 20.19 -2.43
N ALA A 458 -16.29 19.02 -3.00
CA ALA A 458 -16.36 18.87 -4.46
C ALA A 458 -17.82 18.93 -4.93
N VAL A 459 -18.73 18.26 -4.23
CA VAL A 459 -20.18 18.28 -4.51
C VAL A 459 -20.76 19.71 -4.48
N LYS A 460 -20.33 20.54 -3.53
CA LYS A 460 -20.78 21.95 -3.43
C LYS A 460 -20.28 22.79 -4.62
N LYS A 461 -19.05 22.57 -5.09
CA LYS A 461 -18.54 23.28 -6.29
C LYS A 461 -19.35 22.91 -7.52
N LEU A 462 -19.62 21.62 -7.74
CA LEU A 462 -20.49 21.13 -8.82
C LEU A 462 -21.88 21.77 -8.81
N LYS A 463 -22.51 21.88 -7.63
CA LYS A 463 -23.81 22.59 -7.49
C LYS A 463 -23.75 24.04 -7.97
N CYS A 464 -22.68 24.75 -7.64
CA CYS A 464 -22.50 26.14 -8.07
C CYS A 464 -22.25 26.27 -9.58
N TYR A 465 -21.69 25.25 -10.23
CA TYR A 465 -21.42 25.26 -11.68
C TYR A 465 -22.60 24.78 -12.54
N LEU A 466 -23.44 23.87 -12.02
CA LEU A 466 -24.43 23.16 -12.85
C LEU A 466 -25.90 23.43 -12.49
N GLY A 467 -26.25 24.09 -11.38
CA GLY A 467 -27.63 24.55 -11.13
C GLY A 467 -28.76 23.49 -11.22
N PHE A 468 -28.48 22.19 -11.01
CA PHE A 468 -29.46 21.10 -11.25
C PHE A 468 -29.65 20.09 -10.09
N ASN A 469 -30.74 19.31 -10.24
CA ASN A 469 -31.42 18.43 -9.28
C ASN A 469 -30.55 17.25 -8.72
N ILE A 470 -30.80 16.84 -7.47
CA ILE A 470 -29.92 15.96 -6.66
C ILE A 470 -29.66 14.57 -7.27
N ILE A 471 -30.59 14.03 -8.06
CA ILE A 471 -30.50 12.66 -8.63
C ILE A 471 -29.56 12.61 -9.84
N ILE A 472 -29.64 13.58 -10.75
CA ILE A 472 -28.71 13.72 -11.88
C ILE A 472 -27.29 14.02 -11.36
N MET A 473 -27.21 14.79 -10.27
CA MET A 473 -25.97 15.05 -9.55
C MET A 473 -25.28 13.78 -9.05
N LYS A 474 -25.98 12.74 -8.57
CA LYS A 474 -25.31 11.50 -8.12
C LYS A 474 -24.62 10.76 -9.27
N LEU A 475 -25.21 10.75 -10.47
CA LEU A 475 -24.58 10.21 -11.68
C LEU A 475 -23.42 11.10 -12.15
N TYR A 476 -23.58 12.43 -12.13
CA TYR A 476 -22.54 13.38 -12.55
C TYR A 476 -21.37 13.44 -11.56
N ILE A 477 -21.64 13.33 -10.26
CA ILE A 477 -20.63 13.17 -9.20
C ILE A 477 -19.82 11.92 -9.47
N ARG A 478 -20.41 10.81 -9.92
CA ARG A 478 -19.66 9.59 -10.28
C ARG A 478 -18.70 9.81 -11.48
N ILE A 479 -19.03 10.73 -12.38
CA ILE A 479 -18.24 11.10 -13.56
C ILE A 479 -17.17 12.15 -13.20
N GLU A 480 -17.50 13.16 -12.38
CA GLU A 480 -16.53 14.16 -11.90
C GLU A 480 -15.68 13.68 -10.73
N TYR A 481 -16.09 12.66 -9.96
CA TYR A 481 -15.24 12.03 -8.93
C TYR A 481 -14.16 11.12 -9.49
N LYS A 482 -14.20 10.85 -10.79
CA LYS A 482 -12.97 10.50 -11.50
C LYS A 482 -11.86 11.54 -11.26
N SER A 483 -12.21 12.79 -10.95
CA SER A 483 -11.29 13.94 -10.85
C SER A 483 -10.79 14.31 -9.44
N SER A 484 -11.13 13.58 -8.37
CA SER A 484 -11.01 14.11 -6.99
C SER A 484 -9.64 14.01 -6.31
N CYS A 485 -8.58 13.65 -7.03
CA CYS A 485 -7.20 13.80 -6.54
C CYS A 485 -6.75 15.26 -6.33
N LEU A 486 -7.61 16.23 -6.66
CA LEU A 486 -7.29 17.65 -6.73
C LEU A 486 -7.32 18.44 -5.42
N ILE A 487 -7.81 17.88 -4.30
CA ILE A 487 -8.01 18.69 -3.09
C ILE A 487 -6.70 18.92 -2.30
N PHE A 488 -5.65 18.14 -2.59
CA PHE A 488 -4.30 18.42 -2.09
C PHE A 488 -3.50 19.41 -2.95
N ILE A 489 -4.02 19.81 -4.10
CA ILE A 489 -3.31 20.66 -5.08
C ILE A 489 -3.64 22.17 -4.91
N LYS A 490 -4.24 22.59 -3.79
CA LYS A 490 -4.45 24.02 -3.52
C LYS A 490 -3.99 24.47 -2.13
N LYS A 491 -2.79 25.08 -2.12
CA LYS A 491 -2.46 26.37 -1.49
C LYS A 491 -1.12 26.87 -2.07
N LYS A 492 -1.20 27.62 -3.17
CA LYS A 492 -0.75 29.02 -3.31
C LYS A 492 -1.55 29.58 -4.47
#